data_AF-A0A4P6EKS8-F1
#
_entry.id   AF-A0A4P6EKS8-F1
#
_cell.length_a   1.000
_cell.length_b   1.000
_cell.length_c   1.000
_cell.angle_alpha   90.00
_cell.angle_beta   90.00
_cell.angle_gamma   90.00
#
_symmetry.space_group_name_H-M   'P 1'
#
loop_
_entity.id
_entity.type
_entity.pdbx_description
1 polymer ?
#
loop_
_entity_poly.entity_id
_entity_poly.type
_entity_poly.pdbx_seq_one_letter_code
_entity_poly.pdbx_strand_id
1 'polypeptide(L)'
;MGQVRVRHLPRRLGGEPAVILTEADLRDRLRRPTPGAVVLVPPGARLSPAAADFVAQWRLVLDDAGSPADPSGGHDPGGHAAARPGWDRDASFPVDGDAAPLCTQCGSTVDTKPSRLTQLNRNHYVPKTHPRIVLRGRLDSLGAHLLAVAGDAVAAGHDGAGADLATLAAYCRELLSAEYNERPAAGLVLDGRDAEQIRAATHDPVGTLGVAHVTLTERSAPVQHRVNACRTHAREVEIVAAGVFPSPHHPYGASVCEGLNRLSSACYLVQLLLARGGLA
;
A
#
# COMPACT_ATOMS: atom_id res chain seq x y z
N MET A 1 -14.40 -52.15 40.16
CA MET A 1 -13.73 -52.75 38.98
C MET A 1 -13.96 -51.81 37.81
N GLY A 2 -13.00 -51.13 37.19
CA GLY A 2 -11.56 -50.99 37.39
C GLY A 2 -11.09 -49.80 36.53
N GLN A 3 -10.14 -49.02 37.05
CA GLN A 3 -9.43 -47.98 36.29
C GLN A 3 -8.45 -48.61 35.29
N VAL A 4 -8.21 -47.95 34.14
CA VAL A 4 -6.93 -48.04 33.41
C VAL A 4 -6.52 -46.64 32.92
N ARG A 5 -5.25 -46.29 33.16
CA ARG A 5 -4.58 -45.01 32.91
C ARG A 5 -3.65 -45.10 31.67
N VAL A 6 -3.74 -44.06 30.81
CA VAL A 6 -2.71 -43.26 30.08
C VAL A 6 -1.46 -43.91 29.43
N ARG A 7 -1.19 -43.62 28.14
CA ARG A 7 -0.03 -42.84 27.57
C ARG A 7 0.31 -43.17 26.10
N HIS A 8 0.26 -42.15 25.21
CA HIS A 8 1.38 -41.57 24.44
C HIS A 8 0.92 -40.87 23.14
N LEU A 9 1.07 -39.54 23.08
CA LEU A 9 1.62 -38.86 21.88
C LEU A 9 3.14 -39.14 21.86
N PRO A 10 3.84 -39.21 20.71
CA PRO A 10 3.74 -38.22 19.61
C PRO A 10 3.95 -38.77 18.17
N ARG A 11 3.58 -37.98 17.14
CA ARG A 11 4.48 -37.53 16.05
C ARG A 11 3.74 -36.74 14.97
N ARG A 12 4.35 -35.62 14.59
CA ARG A 12 4.04 -34.81 13.41
C ARG A 12 4.20 -35.65 12.13
N LEU A 13 3.25 -35.52 11.21
CA LEU A 13 3.39 -35.72 9.77
C LEU A 13 2.87 -34.39 9.18
N GLY A 14 3.66 -33.49 8.59
CA GLY A 14 4.81 -33.73 7.72
C GLY A 14 4.39 -33.70 6.24
N GLY A 15 3.40 -32.89 5.87
CA GLY A 15 3.11 -32.52 4.48
C GLY A 15 2.82 -31.03 4.46
N GLU A 16 3.56 -30.26 3.65
CA GLU A 16 3.20 -28.86 3.40
C GLU A 16 1.77 -28.81 2.84
N PRO A 17 0.95 -27.82 3.21
CA PRO A 17 -0.38 -27.69 2.64
C PRO A 17 -0.22 -27.54 1.13
N ALA A 18 -0.69 -28.53 0.37
CA ALA A 18 -0.70 -28.47 -1.09
C ALA A 18 -1.48 -27.22 -1.51
N VAL A 19 -0.77 -26.21 -2.01
CA VAL A 19 -1.38 -24.95 -2.43
C VAL A 19 -2.23 -25.24 -3.66
N ILE A 20 -3.54 -25.04 -3.56
CA ILE A 20 -4.44 -25.14 -4.69
C ILE A 20 -4.51 -23.76 -5.34
N LEU A 21 -4.08 -23.66 -6.59
CA LEU A 21 -4.16 -22.44 -7.37
C LEU A 21 -5.49 -22.41 -8.13
N THR A 22 -6.30 -21.40 -7.84
CA THR A 22 -7.61 -21.21 -8.48
C THR A 22 -7.52 -20.27 -9.68
N GLU A 23 -8.55 -20.29 -10.53
CA GLU A 23 -8.68 -19.32 -11.63
C GLU A 23 -8.66 -17.87 -11.12
N ALA A 24 -9.27 -17.62 -9.96
CA ALA A 24 -9.26 -16.31 -9.32
C ALA A 24 -7.84 -15.87 -8.95
N ASP A 25 -7.01 -16.80 -8.45
CA ASP A 25 -5.60 -16.51 -8.15
C ASP A 25 -4.79 -16.21 -9.41
N LEU A 26 -5.04 -16.94 -10.50
CA LEU A 26 -4.41 -16.68 -11.80
C LEU A 26 -4.81 -15.31 -12.36
N ARG A 27 -6.09 -14.94 -12.24
CA ARG A 27 -6.61 -13.64 -12.68
C ARG A 27 -6.06 -12.49 -11.84
N ASP A 28 -5.94 -12.65 -10.52
CA ASP A 28 -5.38 -11.60 -9.66
C ASP A 28 -3.89 -11.35 -9.97
N ARG A 29 -3.14 -12.42 -10.22
CA ARG A 29 -1.71 -12.34 -10.57
C ARG A 29 -1.45 -11.74 -11.95
N LEU A 30 -2.17 -12.21 -12.97
CA LEU A 30 -1.97 -11.75 -14.35
C LEU A 30 -2.64 -10.41 -14.62
N ARG A 31 -3.76 -10.11 -13.93
CA ARG A 31 -4.70 -9.01 -14.17
C ARG A 31 -5.35 -9.04 -15.56
N ARG A 32 -4.54 -9.05 -16.62
CA ARG A 32 -4.94 -9.20 -18.02
C ARG A 32 -4.19 -10.38 -18.64
N PRO A 33 -4.85 -11.54 -18.84
CA PRO A 33 -4.19 -12.68 -19.45
C PRO A 33 -3.88 -12.37 -20.93
N THR A 34 -2.64 -12.60 -21.34
CA THR A 34 -2.23 -12.60 -22.74
C THR A 34 -1.78 -14.01 -23.13
N PRO A 35 -2.02 -14.45 -24.39
CA PRO A 35 -1.55 -15.75 -24.84
C PRO A 35 -0.04 -15.92 -24.64
N GLY A 36 0.37 -16.93 -23.87
CA GLY A 36 1.80 -17.20 -23.61
C GLY A 36 2.40 -16.45 -22.41
N ALA A 37 1.60 -15.74 -21.60
CA ALA A 37 2.10 -15.10 -20.39
C ALA A 37 2.67 -16.14 -19.40
N VAL A 38 3.80 -15.79 -18.77
CA VAL A 38 4.47 -16.63 -17.78
C VAL A 38 3.87 -16.37 -16.40
N VAL A 39 3.46 -17.43 -15.69
CA VAL A 39 2.94 -17.36 -14.33
C VAL A 39 3.84 -18.17 -13.41
N LEU A 40 4.39 -17.50 -12.38
CA LEU A 40 5.14 -18.16 -11.33
C LEU A 40 4.19 -19.00 -10.45
N VAL A 41 4.43 -20.30 -10.42
CA VAL A 41 3.67 -21.27 -9.64
C VAL A 41 4.53 -21.74 -8.46
N PRO A 42 4.00 -21.74 -7.22
CA PRO A 42 4.70 -22.33 -6.09
C PRO A 42 4.99 -23.82 -6.35
N PRO A 43 6.19 -24.33 -6.01
CA PRO A 43 6.55 -25.72 -6.26
C PRO A 43 5.54 -26.67 -5.60
N GLY A 44 4.99 -27.58 -6.39
CA GLY A 44 3.98 -28.54 -5.92
C GLY A 44 2.54 -28.02 -5.84
N ALA A 45 2.24 -26.81 -6.34
CA ALA A 45 0.88 -26.32 -6.40
C ALA A 45 0.01 -27.13 -7.39
N ARG A 46 -1.24 -27.38 -7.00
CA ARG A 46 -2.23 -28.07 -7.85
C ARG A 46 -3.22 -27.07 -8.42
N LEU A 47 -3.52 -27.16 -9.71
CA LEU A 47 -4.56 -26.33 -10.34
C LEU A 47 -5.95 -26.85 -9.99
N SER A 48 -6.89 -25.95 -9.68
CA SER A 48 -8.30 -26.31 -9.73
C SER A 48 -8.75 -26.57 -11.19
N PRO A 49 -9.87 -27.28 -11.43
CA PRO A 49 -10.36 -27.51 -12.80
C PRO A 49 -10.52 -26.22 -13.62
N ALA A 50 -11.10 -25.19 -13.02
CA ALA A 50 -11.27 -23.88 -13.65
C ALA A 50 -9.92 -23.18 -13.91
N ALA A 51 -8.91 -23.37 -13.05
CA ALA A 51 -7.57 -22.85 -13.27
C ALA A 51 -6.86 -23.56 -14.43
N ALA A 52 -7.05 -24.87 -14.59
CA ALA A 52 -6.52 -25.64 -15.71
C ALA A 52 -7.15 -25.20 -17.05
N ASP A 53 -8.47 -25.00 -17.06
CA ASP A 53 -9.20 -24.48 -18.22
C ASP A 53 -8.69 -23.08 -18.61
N PHE A 54 -8.44 -22.22 -17.62
CA PHE A 54 -7.91 -20.88 -17.83
C PHE A 54 -6.47 -20.88 -18.39
N VAL A 55 -5.60 -21.75 -17.88
CA VAL A 55 -4.24 -21.95 -18.42
C VAL A 55 -4.28 -22.42 -19.88
N ALA A 56 -5.17 -23.37 -20.20
CA ALA A 56 -5.34 -23.87 -21.56
C ALA A 56 -5.88 -22.79 -22.51
N GLN A 57 -6.91 -22.03 -22.09
CA GLN A 57 -7.52 -20.96 -22.85
C GLN A 57 -6.50 -19.90 -23.27
N TRP A 58 -5.60 -19.51 -22.35
CA TRP A 58 -4.62 -18.46 -22.56
C TRP A 58 -3.20 -18.96 -22.85
N ARG A 59 -3.01 -20.27 -23.07
CA ARG A 59 -1.70 -20.89 -23.35
C ARG A 59 -0.61 -20.42 -22.38
N LEU A 60 -0.96 -20.31 -21.10
CA LEU A 60 -0.05 -19.76 -20.08
C LEU A 60 1.14 -20.69 -19.89
N VAL A 61 2.32 -20.11 -19.67
CA VAL A 61 3.54 -20.86 -19.35
C VAL A 61 3.67 -20.86 -17.83
N LEU A 62 3.64 -22.03 -17.20
CA LEU A 62 3.82 -22.15 -15.76
C LEU A 62 5.31 -22.32 -15.48
N ASP A 63 5.88 -21.39 -14.71
CA ASP A 63 7.26 -21.44 -14.28
C ASP A 63 7.30 -21.80 -12.78
N ASP A 64 7.82 -22.98 -12.48
CA ASP A 64 7.95 -23.47 -11.12
C ASP A 64 9.12 -22.72 -10.46
N ALA A 65 8.84 -21.96 -9.40
CA ALA A 65 9.89 -21.32 -8.62
C ALA A 65 10.73 -22.40 -7.90
N GLY A 66 11.75 -22.92 -8.58
CA GLY A 66 12.47 -24.11 -8.14
C GLY A 66 13.73 -24.46 -8.95
N SER A 67 14.68 -23.54 -9.12
CA SER A 67 16.11 -23.89 -9.11
C SER A 67 17.01 -22.67 -8.83
N PRO A 68 18.07 -22.84 -8.02
CA PRO A 68 18.99 -21.77 -7.66
C PRO A 68 19.96 -21.50 -8.82
N ALA A 69 20.00 -20.26 -9.31
CA ALA A 69 21.08 -19.82 -10.18
C ALA A 69 22.28 -19.40 -9.30
N ASP A 70 23.39 -20.09 -9.52
CA ASP A 70 24.70 -19.93 -8.87
C ASP A 70 25.24 -18.48 -9.04
N PRO A 71 25.83 -17.85 -8.00
CA PRO A 71 26.30 -16.48 -8.08
C PRO A 71 27.77 -16.45 -8.51
N SER A 72 28.04 -15.90 -9.69
CA SER A 72 29.42 -15.54 -10.04
C SER A 72 29.50 -14.20 -10.77
N GLY A 73 30.03 -13.21 -10.06
CA GLY A 73 30.88 -12.17 -10.62
C GLY A 73 30.18 -10.87 -11.05
N GLY A 74 30.31 -9.83 -10.24
CA GLY A 74 30.01 -8.46 -10.65
C GLY A 74 29.94 -7.49 -9.48
N HIS A 75 31.09 -6.96 -9.08
CA HIS A 75 31.23 -5.89 -8.11
C HIS A 75 30.56 -4.61 -8.62
N ASP A 76 29.72 -3.95 -7.81
CA ASP A 76 29.70 -2.48 -7.74
C ASP A 76 29.04 -1.97 -6.44
N PRO A 77 29.46 -0.79 -5.92
CA PRO A 77 29.18 -0.32 -4.57
C PRO A 77 27.97 0.61 -4.51
N GLY A 78 27.23 0.56 -3.39
CA GLY A 78 26.35 1.65 -2.97
C GLY A 78 24.89 1.29 -2.75
N GLY A 79 24.44 1.44 -1.50
CA GLY A 79 23.03 1.61 -1.14
C GLY A 79 22.28 0.32 -0.80
N HIS A 80 22.10 0.06 0.49
CA HIS A 80 21.04 -0.84 0.96
C HIS A 80 19.67 -0.20 0.71
N ALA A 81 19.18 -0.26 -0.53
CA ALA A 81 17.77 0.02 -0.80
C ALA A 81 16.96 -1.14 -0.21
N ALA A 82 16.33 -0.89 0.95
CA ALA A 82 15.33 -1.81 1.48
C ALA A 82 14.27 -2.07 0.38
N ALA A 83 13.89 -3.34 0.20
CA ALA A 83 12.91 -3.71 -0.81
C ALA A 83 11.61 -2.92 -0.61
N ARG A 84 11.14 -2.23 -1.65
CA ARG A 84 9.88 -1.46 -1.60
C ARG A 84 8.73 -2.41 -1.29
N PRO A 85 7.76 -2.02 -0.44
CA PRO A 85 6.63 -2.86 -0.11
C PRO A 85 5.78 -3.12 -1.36
N GLY A 86 5.14 -4.29 -1.46
CA GLY A 86 4.42 -4.71 -2.69
C GLY A 86 3.25 -3.82 -3.11
N TRP A 87 2.77 -2.92 -2.25
CA TRP A 87 1.78 -1.90 -2.59
C TRP A 87 2.39 -0.69 -3.32
N ASP A 88 3.69 -0.45 -3.15
CA ASP A 88 4.42 0.66 -3.75
C ASP A 88 4.94 0.29 -5.15
N ARG A 89 3.99 0.12 -6.07
CA ARG A 89 4.22 -0.17 -7.49
C ARG A 89 3.52 0.83 -8.38
N ASP A 90 3.96 0.92 -9.64
CA ASP A 90 3.36 1.81 -10.61
C ASP A 90 1.88 1.48 -10.86
N ALA A 91 1.08 2.52 -11.06
CA ALA A 91 -0.33 2.37 -11.36
C ALA A 91 -0.52 1.85 -12.79
N SER A 92 -1.37 0.84 -12.96
CA SER A 92 -1.80 0.33 -14.27
C SER A 92 -3.22 0.84 -14.59
N PHE A 93 -3.38 1.54 -15.72
CA PHE A 93 -4.68 1.96 -16.26
C PHE A 93 -4.84 1.45 -17.72
N PRO A 94 -6.06 1.14 -18.21
CA PRO A 94 -7.37 1.24 -17.55
C PRO A 94 -7.71 0.04 -16.64
N VAL A 95 -8.69 0.23 -15.74
CA VAL A 95 -9.31 -0.86 -14.97
C VAL A 95 -10.50 -1.38 -15.78
N ASP A 96 -10.26 -2.35 -16.66
CA ASP A 96 -11.31 -2.91 -17.52
C ASP A 96 -12.26 -3.81 -16.72
N GLY A 97 -13.57 -3.72 -17.02
CA GLY A 97 -14.58 -4.59 -16.43
C GLY A 97 -15.64 -5.02 -17.42
N ASP A 98 -16.20 -6.21 -17.18
CA ASP A 98 -17.07 -6.91 -18.14
C ASP A 98 -18.53 -6.38 -18.15
N ALA A 99 -18.91 -5.55 -17.15
CA ALA A 99 -20.26 -5.05 -16.97
C ALA A 99 -20.32 -3.51 -16.97
N ALA A 100 -21.37 -2.95 -17.57
CA ALA A 100 -21.60 -1.51 -17.61
C ALA A 100 -21.89 -0.95 -16.20
N PRO A 101 -21.16 0.07 -15.74
CA PRO A 101 -21.34 0.64 -14.41
C PRO A 101 -22.64 1.46 -14.31
N LEU A 102 -23.19 1.53 -13.09
CA LEU A 102 -24.48 2.17 -12.81
C LEU A 102 -24.31 3.54 -12.13
N CYS A 103 -25.21 4.47 -12.42
CA CYS A 103 -25.34 5.72 -11.67
C CYS A 103 -26.09 5.48 -10.36
N THR A 104 -25.50 5.82 -9.21
CA THR A 104 -26.18 5.62 -7.91
C THR A 104 -27.37 6.56 -7.67
N GLN A 105 -27.51 7.64 -8.45
CA GLN A 105 -28.64 8.57 -8.31
C GLN A 105 -29.90 8.12 -9.06
N CYS A 106 -29.76 7.54 -10.25
CA CYS A 106 -30.89 7.17 -11.11
C CYS A 106 -30.96 5.68 -11.45
N GLY A 107 -29.95 4.88 -11.08
CA GLY A 107 -29.89 3.44 -11.33
C GLY A 107 -29.60 3.05 -12.79
N SER A 108 -29.48 4.02 -13.71
CA SER A 108 -29.23 3.75 -15.12
C SER A 108 -27.77 3.36 -15.38
N THR A 109 -27.53 2.56 -16.42
CA THR A 109 -26.20 2.32 -16.97
C THR A 109 -25.59 3.62 -17.48
N VAL A 110 -24.28 3.78 -17.28
CA VAL A 110 -23.54 4.97 -17.72
C VAL A 110 -22.74 4.60 -18.97
N ASP A 111 -23.38 4.75 -20.13
CA ASP A 111 -22.76 4.42 -21.43
C ASP A 111 -21.92 5.60 -21.98
N THR A 112 -22.38 6.83 -21.72
CA THR A 112 -21.63 8.07 -22.02
C THR A 112 -21.47 8.88 -20.74
N LYS A 113 -20.23 9.08 -20.28
CA LYS A 113 -19.93 9.74 -19.00
C LYS A 113 -20.40 11.21 -18.98
N PRO A 114 -21.41 11.58 -18.15
CA PRO A 114 -21.76 12.98 -17.94
C PRO A 114 -20.67 13.70 -17.14
N SER A 115 -20.39 14.97 -17.47
CA SER A 115 -19.28 15.75 -16.86
C SER A 115 -19.36 15.91 -15.33
N ARG A 116 -20.57 15.78 -14.75
CA ARG A 116 -20.84 15.92 -13.32
C ARG A 116 -20.64 14.63 -12.51
N LEU A 117 -20.50 13.49 -13.18
CA LEU A 117 -20.28 12.19 -12.55
C LEU A 117 -18.81 11.79 -12.57
N THR A 118 -18.41 10.99 -11.59
CA THR A 118 -17.12 10.32 -11.54
C THR A 118 -17.29 8.91 -11.00
N GLN A 119 -16.35 8.03 -11.34
CA GLN A 119 -16.43 6.63 -10.95
C GLN A 119 -16.08 6.48 -9.47
N LEU A 120 -16.98 5.87 -8.69
CA LEU A 120 -16.76 5.56 -7.28
C LEU A 120 -15.98 4.25 -7.14
N ASN A 121 -16.45 3.18 -7.75
CA ASN A 121 -15.78 1.89 -7.79
C ASN A 121 -16.01 1.28 -9.17
N ARG A 122 -15.55 0.04 -9.40
CA ARG A 122 -15.71 -0.65 -10.69
C ARG A 122 -17.15 -0.57 -11.22
N ASN A 123 -18.14 -0.65 -10.34
CA ASN A 123 -19.55 -0.84 -10.70
C ASN A 123 -20.39 0.44 -10.63
N HIS A 124 -19.90 1.53 -10.05
CA HIS A 124 -20.74 2.69 -9.72
C HIS A 124 -20.13 4.04 -10.10
N TYR A 125 -20.98 4.93 -10.59
CA TYR A 125 -20.73 6.37 -10.74
C TYR A 125 -21.53 7.17 -9.72
N VAL A 126 -20.90 8.22 -9.20
CA VAL A 126 -21.47 9.16 -8.24
C VAL A 126 -21.24 10.60 -8.66
N PRO A 127 -22.00 11.58 -8.13
CA PRO A 127 -21.65 12.99 -8.25
C PRO A 127 -20.25 13.26 -7.70
N LYS A 128 -19.55 14.23 -8.31
CA LYS A 128 -18.23 14.68 -7.83
C LYS A 128 -18.24 15.22 -6.39
N THR A 129 -19.40 15.59 -5.85
CA THR A 129 -19.60 16.04 -4.46
C THR A 129 -19.71 14.90 -3.46
N HIS A 130 -19.70 13.64 -3.89
CA HIS A 130 -19.78 12.49 -3.00
C HIS A 130 -18.60 12.47 -2.00
N PRO A 131 -18.82 12.18 -0.70
CA PRO A 131 -17.78 12.30 0.33
C PRO A 131 -16.49 11.51 0.03
N ARG A 132 -16.63 10.27 -0.48
CA ARG A 132 -15.47 9.46 -0.92
C ARG A 132 -14.67 10.13 -2.06
N ILE A 133 -15.31 10.85 -2.97
CA ILE A 133 -14.63 11.58 -4.06
C ILE A 133 -13.91 12.82 -3.53
N VAL A 134 -14.53 13.52 -2.57
CA VAL A 134 -13.87 14.64 -1.86
C VAL A 134 -12.62 14.15 -1.14
N LEU A 135 -12.70 13.02 -0.43
CA LEU A 135 -11.55 12.38 0.21
C LEU A 135 -10.44 12.06 -0.80
N ARG A 136 -10.78 11.51 -1.98
CA ARG A 136 -9.79 11.22 -3.03
C ARG A 136 -9.03 12.47 -3.47
N GLY A 137 -9.74 13.56 -3.75
CA GLY A 137 -9.09 14.82 -4.13
C GLY A 137 -8.16 15.38 -3.05
N ARG A 138 -8.47 15.13 -1.77
CA ARG A 138 -7.61 15.51 -0.64
C ARG A 138 -6.35 14.63 -0.56
N LEU A 139 -6.51 13.31 -0.73
CA LEU A 139 -5.39 12.37 -0.83
C LEU A 139 -4.47 12.67 -2.02
N ASP A 140 -5.03 12.96 -3.19
CA ASP A 140 -4.27 13.37 -4.38
C ASP A 140 -3.45 14.64 -4.10
N SER A 141 -4.08 15.65 -3.50
CA SER A 141 -3.41 16.91 -3.15
C SER A 141 -2.29 16.69 -2.13
N LEU A 142 -2.51 15.86 -1.11
CA LEU A 142 -1.49 15.49 -0.13
C LEU A 142 -0.32 14.75 -0.78
N GLY A 143 -0.61 13.77 -1.64
CA GLY A 143 0.42 13.03 -2.39
C GLY A 143 1.24 13.94 -3.29
N ALA A 144 0.61 14.90 -3.98
CA ALA A 144 1.31 15.90 -4.79
C ALA A 144 2.23 16.80 -3.94
N HIS A 145 1.76 17.26 -2.78
CA HIS A 145 2.59 18.05 -1.87
C HIS A 145 3.78 17.23 -1.34
N LEU A 146 3.57 15.99 -0.91
CA LEU A 146 4.65 15.10 -0.45
C LEU A 146 5.71 14.90 -1.54
N LEU A 147 5.31 14.68 -2.79
CA LEU A 147 6.24 14.50 -3.90
C LEU A 147 7.01 15.79 -4.25
N ALA A 148 6.36 16.96 -4.15
CA ALA A 148 7.05 18.24 -4.32
C ALA A 148 8.11 18.45 -3.23
N VAL A 149 7.77 18.18 -1.97
CA VAL A 149 8.71 18.30 -0.85
C VAL A 149 9.83 17.24 -0.93
N ALA A 150 9.55 16.06 -1.49
CA ALA A 150 10.57 15.07 -1.81
C ALA A 150 11.62 15.65 -2.77
N GLY A 151 11.17 16.31 -3.85
CA GLY A 151 12.05 16.99 -4.79
C GLY A 151 12.88 18.10 -4.14
N ASP A 152 12.28 18.89 -3.26
CA ASP A 152 13.00 19.92 -2.49
C ASP A 152 14.07 19.32 -1.57
N ALA A 153 13.79 18.18 -0.94
CA ALA A 153 14.74 17.50 -0.06
C ALA A 153 15.94 16.97 -0.87
N VAL A 154 15.70 16.34 -2.03
CA VAL A 154 16.75 15.91 -2.97
C VAL A 154 17.59 17.10 -3.43
N ALA A 155 16.95 18.20 -3.85
CA ALA A 155 17.65 19.40 -4.30
C ALA A 155 18.52 20.04 -3.19
N ALA A 156 18.16 19.84 -1.93
CA ALA A 156 18.94 20.27 -0.77
C ALA A 156 20.01 19.25 -0.31
N GLY A 157 20.19 18.13 -1.02
CA GLY A 157 21.19 17.11 -0.71
C GLY A 157 20.74 16.07 0.35
N HIS A 158 19.43 15.96 0.58
CA HIS A 158 18.85 15.02 1.54
C HIS A 158 18.11 13.87 0.83
N ASP A 159 18.84 13.09 0.03
CA ASP A 159 18.27 12.02 -0.81
C ASP A 159 17.45 10.99 -0.04
N GLY A 160 17.90 10.61 1.17
CA GLY A 160 17.15 9.68 2.03
C GLY A 160 15.77 10.22 2.43
N ALA A 161 15.71 11.48 2.85
CA ALA A 161 14.43 12.12 3.18
C ALA A 161 13.56 12.31 1.93
N GLY A 162 14.16 12.59 0.77
CA GLY A 162 13.49 12.61 -0.52
C GLY A 162 12.83 11.27 -0.85
N ALA A 163 13.56 10.17 -0.72
CA ALA A 163 13.05 8.82 -0.96
C ALA A 163 11.92 8.45 0.03
N ASP A 164 12.06 8.81 1.30
CA ASP A 164 11.02 8.60 2.31
C ASP A 164 9.74 9.38 1.96
N LEU A 165 9.85 10.66 1.62
CA LEU A 165 8.70 11.49 1.24
C LEU A 165 8.02 10.98 -0.05
N ALA A 166 8.80 10.51 -1.02
CA ALA A 166 8.26 9.87 -2.22
C ALA A 166 7.51 8.57 -1.89
N THR A 167 8.00 7.79 -0.93
CA THR A 167 7.32 6.60 -0.40
C THR A 167 5.99 6.97 0.27
N LEU A 168 5.96 8.06 1.05
CA LEU A 168 4.72 8.57 1.64
C LEU A 168 3.71 9.05 0.58
N ALA A 169 4.18 9.71 -0.49
CA ALA A 169 3.34 10.07 -1.62
C ALA A 169 2.78 8.81 -2.33
N ALA A 170 3.56 7.74 -2.41
CA ALA A 170 3.10 6.46 -2.90
C ALA A 170 2.05 5.82 -2.00
N TYR A 171 2.21 5.96 -0.68
CA TYR A 171 1.23 5.45 0.27
C TYR A 171 -0.13 6.16 0.14
N CYS A 172 -0.16 7.46 -0.20
CA CYS A 172 -1.42 8.13 -0.57
C CYS A 172 -2.13 7.43 -1.74
N ARG A 173 -1.38 6.92 -2.74
CA ARG A 173 -1.95 6.14 -3.85
C ARG A 173 -2.45 4.76 -3.40
N GLU A 174 -1.77 4.12 -2.46
CA GLU A 174 -2.26 2.87 -1.84
C GLU A 174 -3.59 3.10 -1.11
N LEU A 175 -3.71 4.17 -0.33
CA LEU A 175 -4.95 4.52 0.37
C LEU A 175 -6.11 4.78 -0.61
N LEU A 176 -5.83 5.52 -1.70
CA LEU A 176 -6.78 5.73 -2.80
C LEU A 176 -7.19 4.41 -3.46
N SER A 177 -6.22 3.55 -3.75
CA SER A 177 -6.45 2.24 -4.38
C SER A 177 -7.28 1.33 -3.49
N ALA A 178 -6.96 1.24 -2.20
CA ALA A 178 -7.69 0.46 -1.22
C ALA A 178 -9.14 0.94 -1.10
N GLU A 179 -9.33 2.25 -1.04
CA GLU A 179 -10.65 2.87 -0.97
C GLU A 179 -11.46 2.64 -2.27
N TYR A 180 -10.86 2.78 -3.46
CA TYR A 180 -11.54 2.53 -4.73
C TYR A 180 -11.96 1.06 -4.90
N ASN A 181 -11.07 0.14 -4.52
CA ASN A 181 -11.29 -1.30 -4.63
C ASN A 181 -12.04 -1.88 -3.42
N GLU A 182 -12.44 -1.04 -2.47
CA GLU A 182 -13.23 -1.43 -1.29
C GLU A 182 -12.59 -2.56 -0.48
N ARG A 183 -11.25 -2.51 -0.38
CA ARG A 183 -10.42 -3.47 0.35
C ARG A 183 -9.65 -2.79 1.48
N PRO A 184 -9.25 -3.52 2.52
CA PRO A 184 -8.33 -2.98 3.51
C PRO A 184 -7.05 -2.43 2.86
N ALA A 185 -6.58 -1.29 3.35
CA ALA A 185 -5.31 -0.69 2.98
C ALA A 185 -4.15 -1.50 3.57
N ALA A 186 -3.06 -1.61 2.83
CA ALA A 186 -1.84 -2.21 3.35
C ALA A 186 -1.25 -1.36 4.49
N GLY A 187 -0.54 -2.01 5.41
CA GLY A 187 0.21 -1.31 6.46
C GLY A 187 1.33 -0.45 5.87
N LEU A 188 1.49 0.76 6.41
CA LEU A 188 2.59 1.64 6.04
C LEU A 188 3.93 1.03 6.47
N VAL A 189 4.87 1.00 5.54
CA VAL A 189 6.28 0.68 5.79
C VAL A 189 7.12 1.83 5.25
N LEU A 190 8.02 2.37 6.07
CA LEU A 190 8.93 3.46 5.70
C LEU A 190 10.36 3.13 6.16
N ASP A 191 11.31 3.08 5.23
CA ASP A 191 12.71 2.72 5.51
C ASP A 191 12.83 1.47 6.41
N GLY A 192 12.14 0.40 6.00
CA GLY A 192 12.11 -0.88 6.72
C GLY A 192 11.35 -0.86 8.06
N ARG A 193 10.77 0.28 8.47
CA ARG A 193 9.97 0.39 9.70
C ARG A 193 8.49 0.22 9.41
N ASP A 194 7.85 -0.70 10.12
CA ASP A 194 6.40 -0.83 10.10
C ASP A 194 5.70 0.28 10.92
N ALA A 195 4.37 0.28 10.88
CA ALA A 195 3.53 1.23 11.58
C ALA A 195 3.78 1.30 13.10
N GLU A 196 4.11 0.18 13.75
CA GLU A 196 4.36 0.14 15.19
C GLU A 196 5.73 0.74 15.52
N GLN A 197 6.74 0.42 14.72
CA GLN A 197 8.09 0.97 14.83
C GLN A 197 8.11 2.48 14.55
N ILE A 198 7.34 2.95 13.56
CA ILE A 198 7.15 4.39 13.31
C ILE A 198 6.52 5.07 14.54
N ARG A 199 5.49 4.46 15.13
CA ARG A 199 4.83 4.99 16.33
C ARG A 199 5.79 5.03 17.52
N ALA A 200 6.54 3.98 17.76
CA ALA A 200 7.54 3.92 18.82
C ALA A 200 8.60 5.01 18.63
N ALA A 201 9.12 5.16 17.41
CA ALA A 201 10.15 6.14 17.09
C ALA A 201 9.68 7.59 17.24
N THR A 202 8.40 7.85 16.96
CA THR A 202 7.82 9.20 17.07
C THR A 202 7.31 9.54 18.47
N HIS A 203 7.06 8.54 19.30
CA HIS A 203 6.67 8.71 20.71
C HIS A 203 7.87 8.91 21.64
N ASP A 204 8.96 8.14 21.43
CA ASP A 204 10.21 8.30 22.18
C ASP A 204 11.39 8.43 21.20
N PRO A 205 11.54 9.59 20.54
CA PRO A 205 12.60 9.80 19.56
C PRO A 205 14.00 9.80 20.18
N VAL A 206 14.12 10.15 21.46
CA VAL A 206 15.41 10.15 22.16
C VAL A 206 15.89 8.72 22.35
N GLY A 207 15.05 7.85 22.91
CA GLY A 207 15.40 6.45 23.15
C GLY A 207 15.58 5.62 21.87
N THR A 208 14.87 5.96 20.80
CA THR A 208 14.86 5.15 19.56
C THR A 208 15.78 5.67 18.46
N LEU A 209 15.91 6.99 18.32
CA LEU A 209 16.65 7.64 17.22
C LEU A 209 17.83 8.48 17.70
N GLY A 210 17.96 8.71 19.01
CA GLY A 210 18.99 9.56 19.60
C GLY A 210 18.78 11.05 19.33
N VAL A 211 17.57 11.47 18.95
CA VAL A 211 17.24 12.86 18.62
C VAL A 211 16.09 13.35 19.50
N ALA A 212 16.17 14.60 19.97
CA ALA A 212 15.07 15.21 20.71
C ALA A 212 13.87 15.48 19.78
N HIS A 213 12.70 15.70 20.39
CA HIS A 213 11.56 16.21 19.63
C HIS A 213 11.92 17.53 18.92
N VAL A 214 11.50 17.64 17.66
CA VAL A 214 11.70 18.85 16.86
C VAL A 214 10.70 19.93 17.30
N THR A 215 11.21 21.10 17.65
CA THR A 215 10.45 22.34 17.83
C THR A 215 10.81 23.27 16.68
N LEU A 216 9.86 23.50 15.77
CA LEU A 216 10.07 24.40 14.65
C LEU A 216 10.05 25.85 15.11
N THR A 217 10.98 26.64 14.58
CA THR A 217 11.02 28.09 14.73
C THR A 217 11.08 28.74 13.35
N GLU A 218 10.97 30.06 13.27
CA GLU A 218 11.14 30.82 12.02
C GLU A 218 12.53 30.66 11.38
N ARG A 219 13.50 30.12 12.13
CA ARG A 219 14.88 29.87 11.67
C ARG A 219 15.13 28.42 11.25
N SER A 220 14.14 27.53 11.40
CA SER A 220 14.29 26.12 10.99
C SER A 220 14.44 26.03 9.46
N ALA A 221 15.09 24.97 9.00
CA ALA A 221 15.32 24.77 7.57
C ALA A 221 14.00 24.78 6.76
N PRO A 222 13.93 25.40 5.56
CA PRO A 222 12.69 25.46 4.79
C PRO A 222 12.04 24.09 4.53
N VAL A 223 12.84 23.03 4.36
CA VAL A 223 12.33 21.67 4.19
C VAL A 223 11.59 21.16 5.43
N GLN A 224 12.03 21.50 6.65
CA GLN A 224 11.33 21.13 7.89
C GLN A 224 9.92 21.73 7.95
N HIS A 225 9.76 22.99 7.56
CA HIS A 225 8.44 23.63 7.49
C HIS A 225 7.53 22.97 6.47
N ARG A 226 8.07 22.60 5.30
CA ARG A 226 7.30 21.96 4.23
C ARG A 226 6.89 20.52 4.57
N VAL A 227 7.74 19.75 5.22
CA VAL A 227 7.37 18.43 5.77
C VAL A 227 6.32 18.58 6.86
N ASN A 228 6.44 19.57 7.75
CA ASN A 228 5.42 19.85 8.76
C ASN A 228 4.07 20.25 8.15
N ALA A 229 4.06 21.02 7.06
CA ALA A 229 2.84 21.34 6.33
C ALA A 229 2.17 20.07 5.77
N CYS A 230 2.95 19.12 5.24
CA CYS A 230 2.43 17.82 4.83
C CYS A 230 1.89 17.01 6.01
N ARG A 231 2.57 17.05 7.17
CA ARG A 231 2.13 16.39 8.40
C ARG A 231 0.79 16.92 8.90
N THR A 232 0.59 18.24 8.91
CA THR A 232 -0.69 18.84 9.33
C THR A 232 -1.78 18.60 8.30
N HIS A 233 -1.46 18.68 7.00
CA HIS A 233 -2.40 18.37 5.93
C HIS A 233 -2.86 16.90 6.01
N ALA A 234 -1.98 15.95 6.32
CA ALA A 234 -2.35 14.55 6.54
C ALA A 234 -3.41 14.38 7.66
N ARG A 235 -3.32 15.16 8.75
CA ARG A 235 -4.33 15.17 9.83
C ARG A 235 -5.66 15.79 9.40
N GLU A 236 -5.63 16.81 8.55
CA GLU A 236 -6.86 17.36 7.96
C GLU A 236 -7.55 16.31 7.06
N VAL A 237 -6.77 15.57 6.26
CA VAL A 237 -7.30 14.48 5.43
C VAL A 237 -7.82 13.31 6.29
N GLU A 238 -7.15 12.98 7.40
CA GLU A 238 -7.63 12.01 8.40
C GLU A 238 -9.02 12.37 8.93
N ILE A 239 -9.24 13.64 9.30
CA ILE A 239 -10.56 14.11 9.77
C ILE A 239 -11.62 13.97 8.68
N VAL A 240 -11.29 14.30 7.43
CA VAL A 240 -12.19 14.08 6.29
C VAL A 240 -12.51 12.59 6.14
N ALA A 241 -11.50 11.71 6.23
CA ALA A 241 -11.70 10.27 6.14
C ALA A 241 -12.59 9.72 7.27
N ALA A 242 -12.42 10.20 8.50
CA ALA A 242 -13.28 9.85 9.63
C ALA A 242 -14.75 10.27 9.40
N GLY A 243 -14.98 11.40 8.71
CA GLY A 243 -16.31 11.81 8.28
C GLY A 243 -16.92 10.92 7.19
N VAL A 244 -16.08 10.38 6.29
CA VAL A 244 -16.49 9.44 5.24
C VAL A 244 -16.75 8.03 5.80
N PHE A 245 -15.93 7.59 6.76
CA PHE A 245 -15.96 6.27 7.38
C PHE A 245 -16.08 6.41 8.91
N PRO A 246 -17.26 6.76 9.45
CA PRO A 246 -17.42 7.08 10.87
C PRO A 246 -17.38 5.84 11.78
N SER A 247 -17.63 4.65 11.22
CA SER A 247 -17.59 3.41 11.99
C SER A 247 -16.16 2.86 12.08
N PRO A 248 -15.63 2.58 13.28
CA PRO A 248 -14.34 1.90 13.44
C PRO A 248 -14.39 0.44 12.96
N HIS A 249 -15.59 -0.10 12.69
CA HIS A 249 -15.79 -1.45 12.16
C HIS A 249 -16.08 -1.45 10.65
N HIS A 250 -15.91 -0.31 9.98
CA HIS A 250 -16.10 -0.24 8.54
C HIS A 250 -15.10 -1.18 7.82
N PRO A 251 -15.54 -2.07 6.91
CA PRO A 251 -14.76 -3.22 6.41
C PRO A 251 -13.39 -2.85 5.80
N TYR A 252 -13.32 -1.73 5.08
CA TYR A 252 -12.06 -1.21 4.53
C TYR A 252 -11.71 0.19 5.04
N GLY A 253 -12.71 1.07 5.18
CA GLY A 253 -12.55 2.44 5.69
C GLY A 253 -11.79 2.58 7.00
N ALA A 254 -11.93 1.63 7.94
CA ALA A 254 -11.16 1.65 9.19
C ALA A 254 -9.64 1.64 8.95
N SER A 255 -9.18 0.81 8.01
CA SER A 255 -7.75 0.75 7.64
C SER A 255 -7.26 1.97 6.85
N VAL A 256 -8.15 2.64 6.09
CA VAL A 256 -7.83 3.90 5.41
C VAL A 256 -7.62 5.04 6.42
N CYS A 257 -8.49 5.13 7.42
CA CYS A 257 -8.35 6.08 8.52
C CYS A 257 -7.08 5.83 9.32
N GLU A 258 -6.81 4.57 9.69
CA GLU A 258 -5.57 4.20 10.39
C GLU A 258 -4.32 4.50 9.56
N GLY A 259 -4.34 4.22 8.25
CA GLY A 259 -3.25 4.56 7.34
C GLY A 259 -2.95 6.07 7.30
N LEU A 260 -3.97 6.93 7.30
CA LEU A 260 -3.80 8.39 7.39
C LEU A 260 -3.23 8.83 8.74
N ASN A 261 -3.69 8.21 9.84
CA ASN A 261 -3.10 8.43 11.16
C ASN A 261 -1.59 8.14 11.15
N ARG A 262 -1.20 6.98 10.62
CA ARG A 262 0.20 6.55 10.49
C ARG A 262 1.00 7.39 9.50
N LEU A 263 0.39 7.87 8.43
CA LEU A 263 1.02 8.78 7.48
C LEU A 263 1.46 10.08 8.18
N SER A 264 0.63 10.64 9.07
CA SER A 264 1.01 11.83 9.84
C SER A 264 2.17 11.54 10.81
N SER A 265 2.23 10.36 11.43
CA SER A 265 3.39 9.92 12.23
C SER A 265 4.63 9.77 11.36
N ALA A 266 4.50 9.19 10.17
CA ALA A 266 5.63 8.98 9.26
C ALA A 266 6.21 10.29 8.73
N CYS A 267 5.38 11.30 8.43
CA CYS A 267 5.87 12.65 8.13
C CYS A 267 6.70 13.20 9.29
N TYR A 268 6.27 12.98 10.55
CA TYR A 268 7.04 13.42 11.72
C TYR A 268 8.35 12.65 11.89
N LEU A 269 8.35 11.35 11.58
CA LEU A 269 9.58 10.55 11.54
C LEU A 269 10.60 11.15 10.57
N VAL A 270 10.18 11.53 9.36
CA VAL A 270 11.06 12.22 8.39
C VAL A 270 11.61 13.53 8.97
N GLN A 271 10.80 14.32 9.67
CA GLN A 271 11.29 15.53 10.35
C GLN A 271 12.38 15.25 11.40
N LEU A 272 12.18 14.20 12.21
CA LEU A 272 13.16 13.78 13.21
C LEU A 272 14.47 13.30 12.56
N LEU A 273 14.38 12.56 11.46
CA LEU A 273 15.55 12.08 10.71
C LEU A 273 16.31 13.23 10.04
N LEU A 274 15.61 14.23 9.49
CA LEU A 274 16.21 15.46 8.97
C LEU A 274 16.94 16.24 10.08
N ALA A 275 16.32 16.38 11.25
CA ALA A 275 16.93 17.06 12.39
C ALA A 275 18.19 16.34 12.90
N ARG A 276 18.16 15.00 12.95
CA ARG A 276 19.33 14.18 13.28
C ARG A 276 20.47 14.37 12.27
N GLY A 277 20.14 14.63 11.00
CA GLY A 277 21.10 14.97 9.94
C GLY A 277 21.62 16.42 9.98
N GLY A 278 21.27 17.20 11.01
CA GLY A 278 21.74 18.58 11.18
C GLY A 278 20.77 19.67 10.70
N LEU A 279 19.56 19.30 10.24
CA LEU A 279 18.51 20.26 9.85
C LEU A 279 17.42 20.39 10.92
N ALA A 280 17.72 21.07 12.03
CA ALA A 280 16.71 21.42 13.04
C ALA A 280 15.82 22.62 12.60
#